data_AF-A0A6A1V5L5-F1
#
_entry.id   AF-A0A6A1V5L5-F1
#
_cell.length_a   1.000
_cell.length_b   1.000
_cell.length_c   1.000
_cell.angle_alpha   90.00
_cell.angle_beta   90.00
_cell.angle_gamma   90.00
#
_symmetry.space_group_name_H-M   'P 1'
#
loop_
_entity.id
_entity.type
_entity.pdbx_description
1 polymer ?
#
loop_
_entity_poly.entity_id
_entity_poly.type
_entity_poly.pdbx_seq_one_letter_code
_entity_poly.pdbx_strand_id
1 'polypeptide(L)'
;MRKTPKDFEELVKDHFRKRGYYILKACDAYMKGNLIGSLTEDASASDQNDANSTSVGFKLMLAKIVPKLFLALSEVGADCHEFKHLQHTEYLNSQPLNI
;
A
#
# COMPACT_ATOMS: atom_id res chain seq x y z
N MET A 1 2.41 0.43 14.32
CA MET A 1 3.52 -0.52 14.58
C MET A 1 4.70 0.07 15.36
N ARG A 2 5.29 1.22 14.97
CA ARG A 2 6.55 1.72 15.57
C ARG A 2 6.43 2.55 16.86
N LYS A 3 5.24 3.03 17.20
CA LYS A 3 4.94 3.80 18.42
C LYS A 3 3.56 3.41 18.93
N THR A 4 3.41 2.14 19.25
CA THR A 4 2.13 1.62 19.72
C THR A 4 1.84 2.16 21.12
N PRO A 5 0.60 2.58 21.44
CA PRO A 5 0.23 2.92 22.80
C PRO A 5 0.50 1.75 23.75
N LYS A 6 0.97 2.06 24.96
CA LYS A 6 1.15 1.06 26.00
C LYS A 6 -0.18 0.34 26.26
N ASP A 7 -0.10 -0.96 26.46
CA ASP A 7 -1.21 -1.87 26.74
C ASP A 7 -2.13 -2.17 25.52
N PHE A 8 -1.77 -1.67 24.33
CA PHE A 8 -2.48 -1.95 23.07
C PHE A 8 -1.60 -2.66 22.03
N GLU A 9 -0.39 -3.10 22.40
CA GLU A 9 0.59 -3.68 21.49
C GLU A 9 0.04 -4.90 20.74
N GLU A 10 -0.61 -5.81 21.46
CA GLU A 10 -1.17 -7.02 20.86
C GLU A 10 -2.35 -6.71 19.95
N LEU A 11 -3.27 -5.85 20.38
CA LEU A 11 -4.43 -5.44 19.59
C LEU A 11 -4.01 -4.80 18.26
N VAL A 12 -3.01 -3.91 18.31
CA VAL A 12 -2.48 -3.26 17.12
C VAL A 12 -1.77 -4.25 16.21
N LYS A 13 -0.97 -5.18 16.76
CA LYS A 13 -0.33 -6.24 15.97
C LYS A 13 -1.37 -7.13 15.28
N ASP A 14 -2.39 -7.60 16.01
CA ASP A 14 -3.43 -8.46 15.46
C ASP A 14 -4.24 -7.74 14.37
N HIS A 15 -4.57 -6.46 14.57
CA HIS A 15 -5.23 -5.65 13.56
C HIS A 15 -4.41 -5.56 12.27
N PHE A 16 -3.13 -5.19 12.36
CA PHE A 16 -2.28 -5.05 11.18
C PHE A 16 -1.91 -6.39 10.55
N ARG A 17 -1.84 -7.47 11.32
CA ARG A 17 -1.73 -8.84 10.79
C ARG A 17 -2.94 -9.20 9.92
N LYS A 18 -4.16 -8.95 10.41
CA LYS A 18 -5.41 -9.24 9.68
C LYS A 18 -5.65 -8.31 8.49
N ARG A 19 -5.28 -7.03 8.61
CA ARG A 19 -5.54 -6.01 7.59
C ARG A 19 -4.39 -5.76 6.63
N GLY A 20 -3.20 -6.29 6.91
CA GLY A 20 -1.98 -5.99 6.13
C GLY A 20 -2.11 -6.32 4.65
N TYR A 21 -2.77 -7.44 4.30
CA TYR A 21 -3.07 -7.80 2.91
C TYR A 21 -3.83 -6.68 2.20
N TYR A 22 -4.96 -6.23 2.76
CA TYR A 22 -5.81 -5.19 2.16
C TYR A 22 -5.11 -3.83 2.10
N ILE A 23 -4.28 -3.51 3.09
CA ILE A 23 -3.47 -2.28 3.09
C ILE A 23 -2.50 -2.28 1.90
N LEU A 24 -1.78 -3.39 1.68
CA LEU A 24 -0.85 -3.51 0.55
C LEU A 24 -1.57 -3.54 -0.80
N LYS A 25 -2.73 -4.22 -0.88
CA LYS A 25 -3.59 -4.23 -2.07
C LYS A 25 -4.02 -2.82 -2.46
N ALA A 26 -4.45 -2.01 -1.49
CA ALA A 26 -4.80 -0.61 -1.73
C ALA A 26 -3.58 0.22 -2.18
N CYS A 27 -2.43 0.06 -1.51
CA CYS A 27 -1.20 0.75 -1.91
C CYS A 27 -0.78 0.41 -3.35
N ASP A 28 -0.87 -0.86 -3.73
CA ASP A 28 -0.56 -1.32 -5.09
C ASP A 28 -1.50 -0.71 -6.13
N ALA A 29 -2.82 -0.73 -5.87
CA ALA A 29 -3.80 -0.09 -6.74
C ALA A 29 -3.51 1.41 -6.91
N TYR A 30 -3.24 2.12 -5.81
CA TYR A 30 -2.94 3.54 -5.88
C TYR A 30 -1.61 3.85 -6.58
N MET A 31 -0.59 3.00 -6.43
CA MET A 31 0.66 3.11 -7.19
C MET A 31 0.42 2.90 -8.70
N LYS A 32 -0.55 2.06 -9.08
CA LYS A 32 -1.02 1.87 -10.46
C LYS A 32 -1.89 3.02 -10.98
N GLY A 33 -2.18 4.03 -10.16
CA GLY A 33 -2.88 5.24 -10.59
C GLY A 33 -4.38 5.27 -10.32
N ASN A 34 -4.91 4.33 -9.55
CA ASN A 34 -6.33 4.25 -9.17
C ASN A 34 -6.71 5.43 -8.25
N LEU A 35 -7.86 6.09 -8.46
CA LEU A 35 -8.34 7.22 -7.65
C LEU A 35 -8.36 6.90 -6.15
N ILE A 36 -7.92 7.86 -5.33
CA ILE A 36 -7.91 7.69 -3.87
C ILE A 36 -9.36 7.66 -3.36
N GLY A 37 -9.70 6.63 -2.59
CA GLY A 37 -11.04 6.48 -2.00
C GLY A 37 -12.07 5.86 -2.95
N SER A 38 -11.68 5.36 -4.13
CA SER A 38 -12.58 4.68 -5.08
C SER A 38 -12.56 3.16 -4.97
N LEU A 39 -11.72 2.59 -4.10
CA LEU A 39 -11.62 1.14 -3.91
C LEU A 39 -12.81 0.61 -3.12
N THR A 40 -13.17 -0.64 -3.40
CA THR A 40 -14.18 -1.40 -2.64
C THR A 40 -13.65 -1.82 -1.27
N GLU A 41 -14.53 -2.36 -0.43
CA GLU A 41 -14.21 -2.83 0.93
C GLU A 41 -13.09 -3.88 0.99
N ASP A 42 -12.92 -4.67 -0.08
CA ASP A 42 -11.85 -5.66 -0.22
C ASP A 42 -10.59 -5.09 -0.93
N ALA A 43 -10.49 -3.76 -1.03
CA ALA A 43 -9.42 -3.01 -1.68
C ALA A 43 -9.25 -3.32 -3.18
N SER A 44 -10.32 -3.72 -3.86
CA SER A 44 -10.34 -3.89 -5.32
C SER A 44 -10.68 -2.58 -6.02
N ALA A 45 -10.22 -2.42 -7.26
CA ALA A 45 -10.65 -1.30 -8.10
C ALA A 45 -12.14 -1.44 -8.42
N SER A 46 -12.89 -0.34 -8.34
CA SER A 46 -14.27 -0.28 -8.81
C SER A 46 -14.33 0.07 -10.29
N ASP A 47 -15.47 -0.20 -10.94
CA ASP A 47 -15.67 0.08 -12.37
C ASP A 47 -15.61 1.58 -12.72
N GLN A 48 -15.67 2.47 -11.73
CA GLN A 48 -15.60 3.93 -11.92
C GLN A 48 -14.17 4.48 -11.85
N ASN A 49 -13.16 3.63 -11.93
CA ASN A 49 -11.78 4.05 -11.73
C ASN A 49 -11.02 4.25 -13.04
N ASP A 50 -10.72 5.49 -13.38
CA ASP A 50 -9.81 5.78 -14.48
C ASP A 50 -8.36 5.56 -14.04
N ALA A 51 -7.59 4.79 -14.82
CA ALA A 51 -6.17 4.66 -14.58
C ALA A 51 -5.49 6.04 -14.76
N ASN A 52 -4.72 6.46 -13.75
CA ASN A 52 -4.06 7.77 -13.60
C ASN A 52 -4.90 8.91 -12.98
N SER A 53 -5.98 8.60 -12.25
CA SER A 53 -6.67 9.60 -11.43
C SER A 53 -5.92 10.04 -10.16
N THR A 54 -4.75 9.46 -9.85
CA THR A 54 -3.88 9.91 -8.74
C THR A 54 -2.81 10.89 -9.16
N SER A 55 -2.45 11.82 -8.28
CA SER A 55 -1.32 12.72 -8.52
C SER A 55 0.03 11.98 -8.58
N VAL A 56 0.93 12.45 -9.44
CA VAL A 56 2.31 11.95 -9.53
C VAL A 56 3.03 12.09 -8.18
N GLY A 57 2.85 13.23 -7.49
CA GLY A 57 3.44 13.46 -6.17
C GLY A 57 3.02 12.43 -5.13
N PHE A 58 1.75 11.99 -5.16
CA PHE A 58 1.27 10.93 -4.29
C PHE A 58 1.89 9.57 -4.63
N LYS A 59 1.97 9.20 -5.93
CA LYS A 59 2.65 7.97 -6.37
C LYS A 59 4.12 7.94 -5.92
N LEU A 60 4.83 9.06 -6.04
CA LEU A 60 6.21 9.20 -5.57
C LEU A 60 6.33 9.05 -4.04
N MET A 61 5.39 9.61 -3.30
CA MET A 61 5.35 9.49 -1.84
C MET A 61 5.08 8.03 -1.41
N LEU A 62 4.11 7.36 -2.05
CA LEU A 62 3.84 5.94 -1.82
C LEU A 62 5.07 5.08 -2.14
N ALA A 63 5.72 5.28 -3.27
CA ALA A 63 6.92 4.53 -3.65
C ALA A 63 8.01 4.58 -2.56
N LYS A 64 8.13 5.70 -1.82
CA LYS A 64 9.10 5.83 -0.71
C LYS A 64 8.66 5.14 0.59
N ILE A 65 7.36 5.07 0.85
CA ILE A 65 6.80 4.59 2.12
C ILE A 65 6.47 3.10 2.08
N VAL A 66 5.92 2.64 0.95
CA VAL A 66 5.39 1.29 0.78
C VAL A 66 6.44 0.19 1.05
N PRO A 67 7.72 0.29 0.62
CA PRO A 67 8.72 -0.72 0.98
C PRO A 67 8.89 -0.91 2.50
N LYS A 68 8.89 0.21 3.25
CA LYS A 68 8.98 0.17 4.72
C LYS A 68 7.71 -0.34 5.37
N LEU A 69 6.55 -0.09 4.75
CA LEU A 69 5.26 -0.59 5.20
C LEU A 69 5.15 -2.09 4.97
N PHE A 70 5.56 -2.58 3.80
CA PHE A 70 5.62 -4.00 3.46
C PHE A 70 6.41 -4.78 4.52
N LEU A 71 7.62 -4.31 4.85
CA LEU A 71 8.47 -4.97 5.85
C LEU A 71 7.79 -5.01 7.21
N ALA A 72 7.23 -3.88 7.67
CA ALA A 72 6.56 -3.82 8.96
C ALA A 72 5.32 -4.74 9.03
N LEU A 73 4.54 -4.84 7.95
CA LEU A 73 3.39 -5.74 7.88
C LEU A 73 3.80 -7.22 7.83
N SER A 74 4.88 -7.53 7.11
CA SER A 74 5.45 -8.87 7.07
C SER A 74 5.97 -9.31 8.44
N GLU A 75 6.62 -8.41 9.18
CA GLU A 75 7.12 -8.66 10.54
C GLU A 75 6.02 -8.98 11.56
N VAL A 76 4.77 -8.51 11.36
CA VAL A 76 3.61 -8.92 12.18
C VAL A 76 2.89 -10.15 11.68
N GLY A 77 3.39 -10.77 10.61
CA GLY A 77 2.81 -11.98 10.03
C GLY A 77 1.57 -11.71 9.18
N ALA A 78 1.42 -10.51 8.61
CA ALA A 78 0.41 -10.31 7.58
C ALA A 78 0.78 -11.13 6.33
N ASP A 79 -0.23 -11.58 5.58
CA ASP A 79 0.01 -12.20 4.28
C ASP A 79 0.38 -11.12 3.26
N CYS A 80 1.65 -11.09 2.88
CA CYS A 80 2.21 -10.11 1.95
C CYS A 80 2.75 -10.77 0.67
N HIS A 81 2.50 -12.07 0.45
CA HIS A 81 3.16 -12.82 -0.62
C HIS A 81 2.87 -12.26 -2.02
N GLU A 82 1.63 -11.84 -2.26
CA GLU A 82 1.18 -11.26 -3.54
C GLU A 82 1.90 -9.93 -3.87
N PHE A 83 2.39 -9.23 -2.86
CA PHE A 83 2.90 -7.85 -2.99
C PHE A 83 4.43 -7.75 -2.90
N LYS A 84 5.16 -8.84 -3.14
CA LYS A 84 6.64 -8.84 -3.08
C LYS A 84 7.28 -7.79 -3.99
N HIS A 85 6.65 -7.44 -5.11
CA HIS A 85 7.12 -6.36 -6.00
C HIS A 85 7.15 -4.99 -5.32
N LEU A 86 6.35 -4.79 -4.27
CA LEU A 86 6.34 -3.55 -3.47
C LEU A 86 7.54 -3.42 -2.53
N GLN A 87 8.36 -4.47 -2.38
CA GLN A 87 9.59 -4.40 -1.57
C GLN A 87 10.66 -3.52 -2.22
N HIS A 88 10.68 -3.42 -3.54
CA HIS A 88 11.75 -2.78 -4.29
C HIS A 88 11.25 -1.53 -5.00
N THR A 89 11.98 -0.43 -4.85
CA THR A 89 11.66 0.89 -5.41
C THR A 89 11.97 1.02 -6.91
N GLU A 90 11.89 -0.05 -7.70
CA GLU A 90 12.26 0.00 -9.13
C GLU A 90 11.18 0.65 -10.02
N TYR A 91 10.02 0.98 -9.46
CA TYR A 91 8.91 1.64 -10.15
C TYR A 91 9.17 3.09 -10.59
N LEU A 92 10.26 3.72 -10.15
CA LEU A 92 10.56 5.13 -10.47
C LEU A 92 11.26 5.31 -11.83
N ASN A 93 11.78 4.24 -12.44
CA ASN A 93 12.61 4.34 -13.64
C ASN A 93 11.89 3.95 -14.95
N SER A 94 10.62 3.54 -14.89
CA SER A 94 9.92 2.91 -16.02
C SER A 94 8.56 3.54 -16.39
N GLN A 95 8.26 4.73 -15.87
CA GLN A 95 7.10 5.51 -16.32
C GLN A 95 7.62 6.78 -17.03
N PRO A 96 7.22 7.06 -18.29
CA PRO A 96 7.64 8.28 -18.95
C PRO A 96 7.16 9.49 -18.14
N LEU A 97 8.08 10.42 -17.88
CA LEU A 97 7.70 11.78 -17.48
C LEU A 97 6.97 12.41 -18.68
N ASN A 98 5.65 12.27 -18.71
CA ASN A 98 4.83 13.14 -19.55
C ASN A 98 4.89 14.54 -18.94
N ILE A 99 5.83 15.34 -19.46
CA ILE A 99 5.81 16.80 -19.45
C ILE A 99 4.78 17.24 -20.48
#